data_AF-A0A3B8WM99-F1
#
_entry.id   AF-A0A3B8WM99-F1
#
_cell.length_a   1.000
_cell.length_b   1.000
_cell.length_c   1.000
_cell.angle_alpha   90.00
_cell.angle_beta   90.00
_cell.angle_gamma   90.00
#
_symmetry.space_group_name_H-M   'P 1'
#
loop_
_entity.id
_entity.type
_entity.pdbx_description
1 polymer ?
#
loop_
_entity_poly.entity_id
_entity_poly.type
_entity_poly.pdbx_seq_one_letter_code
_entity_poly.pdbx_strand_id
1 'polypeptide(L)'
;MKKLSVVFFAAALISVFCSCKDESSQTVNGVAIYEETPVYLENEEGKMVYASSILAGDEVKIVSSKNGPVLKKAVRKTSSGEEEVEFVKIYVDGTAYFTRPIFIADNNFIPAFVKNDTRLFTAPDVLNITKKVVSIGTIIAIEGGDAPDSDFYKCKIYNSKNFGEDYYIKKSDVNTDLRLVRIAQLGPLVKKAKDLNPVVKSELEAFLGSYGE
;
A
#
# COMPACT_ATOMS: atom_id res chain seq x y z
N MET A 1 -13.14 18.83 61.95
CA MET A 1 -13.04 18.92 60.47
C MET A 1 -11.67 18.44 60.04
N LYS A 2 -11.61 17.40 59.21
CA LYS A 2 -10.38 16.75 58.68
C LYS A 2 -9.78 17.59 57.55
N LYS A 3 -8.45 17.81 57.55
CA LYS A 3 -7.58 18.04 56.38
C LYS A 3 -6.19 17.54 56.77
N LEU A 4 -5.89 16.25 56.58
CA LEU A 4 -5.36 15.60 55.37
C LEU A 4 -4.02 16.20 54.92
N SER A 5 -2.94 15.52 55.32
CA SER A 5 -1.57 15.69 54.87
C SER A 5 -1.44 15.38 53.38
N VAL A 6 -0.73 16.23 52.63
CA VAL A 6 -0.25 15.92 51.27
C VAL A 6 1.27 15.97 51.31
N VAL A 7 1.87 14.79 51.34
CA VAL A 7 3.30 14.58 51.13
C VAL A 7 3.51 14.55 49.61
N PHE A 8 4.25 15.51 49.08
CA PHE A 8 4.74 15.48 47.71
C PHE A 8 5.96 14.56 47.64
N PHE A 9 5.78 13.35 47.10
CA PHE A 9 6.90 12.53 46.61
C PHE A 9 7.08 12.84 45.12
N ALA A 10 8.14 13.56 44.79
CA ALA A 10 8.64 13.67 43.42
C ALA A 10 9.40 12.38 43.09
N ALA A 11 8.80 11.51 42.27
CA ALA A 11 9.48 10.36 41.70
C ALA A 11 10.21 10.80 40.43
N ALA A 12 11.53 10.63 40.44
CA ALA A 12 12.43 10.97 39.36
C ALA A 12 12.16 10.13 38.10
N LEU A 13 12.00 10.80 36.97
CA LEU A 13 11.93 10.21 35.64
C LEU A 13 13.35 9.82 35.20
N ILE A 14 13.70 8.54 35.26
CA ILE A 14 14.90 8.00 34.61
C ILE A 14 14.51 7.65 33.16
N SER A 15 14.78 8.57 32.24
CA SER A 15 14.72 8.31 30.80
C SER A 15 15.90 7.41 30.40
N VAL A 16 15.64 6.15 30.11
CA VAL A 16 16.58 5.30 29.37
C VAL A 16 16.50 5.71 27.90
N PHE A 17 17.42 6.58 27.49
CA PHE A 17 17.67 6.83 26.07
C PHE A 17 18.34 5.58 25.48
N CYS A 18 17.54 4.72 24.86
CA CYS A 18 18.07 3.77 23.89
C CYS A 18 18.37 4.55 22.62
N SER A 19 19.66 4.91 22.46
CA SER A 19 20.19 5.58 21.29
C SER A 19 20.19 4.63 20.08
N CYS A 20 19.08 4.58 19.34
CA CYS A 20 19.14 4.25 17.91
C CYS A 20 19.42 5.55 17.16
N LYS A 21 20.56 5.59 16.44
CA LYS A 21 20.88 6.67 15.50
C LYS A 21 19.71 6.82 14.52
N ASP A 22 19.00 7.94 14.60
CA ASP A 22 18.10 8.38 13.54
C ASP A 22 18.94 8.65 12.28
N GLU A 23 19.01 7.66 11.38
CA GLU A 23 19.07 7.99 9.97
C GLU A 23 17.83 8.85 9.70
N SER A 24 18.02 10.08 9.19
CA SER A 24 16.94 11.03 8.94
C SER A 24 15.83 10.35 8.14
N SER A 25 14.77 9.92 8.81
CA SER A 25 13.66 9.25 8.15
C SER A 25 12.89 10.30 7.34
N GLN A 26 12.64 9.99 6.08
CA GLN A 26 11.87 10.82 5.17
C GLN A 26 10.58 10.09 4.80
N THR A 27 9.62 10.84 4.25
CA THR A 27 8.45 10.23 3.63
C THR A 27 8.61 10.23 2.12
N VAL A 28 8.40 9.07 1.50
CA VAL A 28 8.35 8.93 0.05
C VAL A 28 6.95 8.57 -0.38
N ASN A 29 6.54 9.01 -1.57
CA ASN A 29 5.28 8.60 -2.13
C ASN A 29 5.36 7.13 -2.54
N GLY A 30 4.26 6.41 -2.33
CA GLY A 30 4.08 5.04 -2.72
C GLY A 30 2.61 4.74 -2.95
N VAL A 31 2.31 3.48 -3.22
CA VAL A 31 0.94 3.05 -3.51
C VAL A 31 0.65 1.68 -2.91
N ALA A 32 -0.56 1.51 -2.39
CA ALA A 32 -1.10 0.19 -2.08
C ALA A 32 -1.32 -0.60 -3.38
N ILE A 33 -1.13 -1.90 -3.34
CA ILE A 33 -1.09 -2.75 -4.55
C ILE A 33 -2.11 -3.89 -4.52
N TYR A 34 -2.72 -4.15 -3.37
CA TYR A 34 -3.76 -5.15 -3.22
C TYR A 34 -5.05 -4.54 -2.71
N GLU A 35 -6.16 -5.10 -3.19
CA GLU A 35 -7.48 -4.79 -2.68
C GLU A 35 -7.55 -5.21 -1.21
N GLU A 36 -8.18 -4.36 -0.38
CA GLU A 36 -8.30 -4.57 1.07
C GLU A 36 -6.95 -4.78 1.79
N THR A 37 -5.91 -4.08 1.34
CA THR A 37 -4.59 -4.03 2.01
C THR A 37 -4.76 -3.70 3.50
N PRO A 38 -4.43 -4.63 4.42
CA PRO A 38 -4.70 -4.43 5.83
C PRO A 38 -3.73 -3.41 6.43
N VAL A 39 -4.27 -2.53 7.26
CA VAL A 39 -3.51 -1.54 8.04
C VAL A 39 -3.76 -1.73 9.52
N TYR A 40 -2.71 -1.45 10.29
CA TYR A 40 -2.61 -1.78 11.70
C TYR A 40 -2.22 -0.53 12.51
N LEU A 41 -2.68 -0.50 13.77
CA LEU A 41 -2.21 0.44 14.77
C LEU A 41 -1.35 -0.31 15.80
N GLU A 42 -0.34 0.38 16.32
CA GLU A 42 0.48 -0.13 17.41
C GLU A 42 -0.23 0.16 18.75
N ASN A 43 -0.41 -0.87 19.58
CA ASN A 43 -0.96 -0.70 20.91
C ASN A 43 0.13 -0.33 21.94
N GLU A 44 -0.26 -0.13 23.21
CA GLU A 44 0.66 0.22 24.30
C GLU A 44 1.74 -0.85 24.57
N GLU A 45 1.50 -2.10 24.16
CA GLU A 45 2.44 -3.23 24.27
C GLU A 45 3.38 -3.35 23.06
N GLY A 46 3.27 -2.46 22.07
CA GLY A 46 4.03 -2.52 20.82
C GLY A 46 3.56 -3.57 19.81
N LYS A 47 2.38 -4.16 20.02
CA LYS A 47 1.75 -5.16 19.13
C LYS A 47 0.92 -4.48 18.04
N MET A 48 0.87 -5.11 16.87
CA MET A 48 0.11 -4.63 15.72
C MET A 48 -1.32 -5.16 15.77
N VAL A 49 -2.28 -4.26 15.93
CA VAL A 49 -3.72 -4.54 16.00
C VAL A 49 -4.37 -4.08 14.71
N TYR A 50 -5.18 -4.94 14.08
CA TYR A 50 -5.91 -4.60 12.87
C TYR A 50 -6.79 -3.37 13.12
N ALA A 51 -6.68 -2.37 12.25
CA ALA A 51 -7.43 -1.14 12.37
C ALA A 51 -8.44 -0.98 11.22
N SER A 52 -7.98 -1.14 9.98
CA SER A 52 -8.79 -0.99 8.78
C SER A 52 -8.11 -1.71 7.61
N SER A 53 -8.67 -1.54 6.42
CA SER A 53 -8.00 -1.80 5.16
C SER A 53 -8.01 -0.56 4.27
N ILE A 54 -6.98 -0.43 3.45
CA ILE A 54 -6.90 0.52 2.34
C ILE A 54 -7.06 -0.26 1.02
N LEU A 55 -7.35 0.45 -0.06
CA LEU A 55 -7.65 -0.17 -1.34
C LEU A 55 -6.42 -0.22 -2.22
N ALA A 56 -6.49 -1.10 -3.23
CA ALA A 56 -5.46 -1.12 -4.26
C ALA A 56 -5.37 0.25 -4.92
N GLY A 57 -4.16 0.78 -5.04
CA GLY A 57 -3.88 2.04 -5.68
C GLY A 57 -4.04 3.28 -4.79
N ASP A 58 -4.43 3.12 -3.51
CA ASP A 58 -4.42 4.24 -2.57
C ASP A 58 -3.00 4.80 -2.44
N GLU A 59 -2.87 6.12 -2.58
CA GLU A 59 -1.60 6.82 -2.38
C GLU A 59 -1.23 6.78 -0.90
N VAL A 60 0.00 6.35 -0.63
CA VAL A 60 0.53 6.27 0.73
C VAL A 60 1.84 7.03 0.81
N LYS A 61 2.11 7.63 1.98
CA LYS A 61 3.44 8.15 2.30
C LYS A 61 4.17 7.15 3.17
N ILE A 62 5.23 6.55 2.63
CA ILE A 62 6.00 5.50 3.28
C ILE A 62 7.13 6.15 4.06
N VAL A 63 7.32 5.77 5.32
CA VAL A 63 8.50 6.15 6.09
C VAL A 63 9.69 5.34 5.61
N SER A 64 10.66 6.02 5.01
CA SER A 64 11.83 5.42 4.38
C SER A 64 13.13 6.08 4.85
N SER A 65 14.22 5.31 4.83
CA SER A 65 15.58 5.84 4.93
C SER A 65 16.25 5.89 3.54
N LYS A 66 17.56 6.11 3.48
CA LYS A 66 18.31 6.09 2.20
C LYS A 66 18.23 4.75 1.47
N ASN A 67 17.97 3.67 2.19
CA ASN A 67 18.04 2.30 1.66
C ASN A 67 16.66 1.64 1.48
N GLY A 68 15.57 2.42 1.50
CA GLY A 68 14.20 1.92 1.33
C GLY A 68 13.33 2.09 2.58
N PRO A 69 12.18 1.38 2.67
CA PRO A 69 11.23 1.49 3.76
C PRO A 69 11.87 1.10 5.09
N VAL A 70 11.57 1.86 6.14
CA VAL A 70 12.01 1.51 7.50
C VAL A 70 11.14 0.37 8.01
N LEU A 71 11.76 -0.79 8.17
CA LEU A 71 11.09 -2.00 8.64
C LEU A 71 11.08 -2.06 10.17
N LYS A 72 9.94 -2.45 10.73
CA LYS A 72 9.74 -2.77 12.14
C LYS A 72 9.25 -4.21 12.27
N LYS A 73 9.95 -5.04 13.03
CA LYS A 73 9.44 -6.34 13.46
C LYS A 73 8.49 -6.16 14.63
N ALA A 74 7.30 -6.72 14.53
CA ALA A 74 6.30 -6.67 15.59
C ALA A 74 5.39 -7.90 15.56
N VAL A 75 4.79 -8.21 16.70
CA VAL A 75 3.83 -9.30 16.81
C VAL A 75 2.47 -8.85 16.30
N ARG A 76 1.91 -9.64 15.39
CA ARG A 76 0.54 -9.55 14.90
C ARG A 76 -0.31 -10.64 15.55
N LYS A 77 -1.45 -10.25 16.11
CA LYS A 77 -2.47 -11.22 16.53
C LYS A 77 -3.30 -11.66 15.32
N THR A 78 -3.40 -12.96 15.10
CA THR A 78 -4.26 -13.58 14.09
C THR A 78 -5.24 -14.54 14.78
N SER A 79 -6.21 -15.05 14.05
CA SER A 79 -7.11 -16.10 14.55
C SER A 79 -6.39 -17.41 14.89
N SER A 80 -5.19 -17.62 14.35
CA SER A 80 -4.35 -18.81 14.57
C SER A 80 -3.28 -18.63 15.65
N GLY A 81 -3.20 -17.45 16.29
CA GLY A 81 -2.23 -17.16 17.36
C GLY A 81 -1.50 -15.84 17.17
N GLU A 82 -0.27 -15.77 17.67
CA GLU A 82 0.63 -14.62 17.51
C GLU A 82 1.73 -14.94 16.50
N GLU A 83 1.99 -14.03 15.56
CA GLU A 83 3.02 -14.18 14.53
C GLU A 83 3.89 -12.92 14.51
N GLU A 84 5.22 -13.08 14.53
CA GLU A 84 6.13 -11.96 14.32
C GLU A 84 6.30 -11.70 12.82
N VAL A 85 5.98 -10.47 12.40
CA VAL A 85 5.99 -10.05 11.00
C VAL A 85 6.66 -8.70 10.88
N GLU A 86 7.24 -8.42 9.72
CA GLU A 86 7.77 -7.10 9.39
C GLU A 86 6.65 -6.16 8.91
N PHE A 87 6.73 -4.93 9.39
CA PHE A 87 5.84 -3.84 9.10
C PHE A 87 6.61 -2.63 8.62
N VAL A 88 5.93 -1.82 7.82
CA VAL A 88 6.35 -0.51 7.35
C VAL A 88 5.37 0.51 7.86
N LYS A 89 5.88 1.63 8.35
CA LYS A 89 5.05 2.76 8.75
C LYS A 89 4.66 3.56 7.51
N ILE A 90 3.36 3.79 7.36
CA ILE A 90 2.77 4.56 6.26
C ILE A 90 1.86 5.65 6.81
N TYR A 91 1.62 6.68 6.00
CA TYR A 91 0.55 7.65 6.24
C TYR A 91 -0.45 7.59 5.11
N VAL A 92 -1.72 7.51 5.48
CA VAL A 92 -2.89 7.53 4.59
C VAL A 92 -3.73 8.71 5.06
N ASP A 93 -3.95 9.70 4.19
CA ASP A 93 -4.69 10.93 4.51
C ASP A 93 -4.23 11.60 5.83
N GLY A 94 -2.93 11.58 6.08
CA GLY A 94 -2.31 12.16 7.28
C GLY A 94 -2.38 11.29 8.55
N THR A 95 -3.10 10.16 8.52
CA THR A 95 -3.15 9.21 9.64
C THR A 95 -2.04 8.18 9.52
N ALA A 96 -1.31 7.96 10.62
CA ALA A 96 -0.22 6.99 10.67
C ALA A 96 -0.74 5.57 10.89
N TYR A 97 -0.30 4.64 10.05
CA TYR A 97 -0.59 3.22 10.15
C TYR A 97 0.67 2.39 9.93
N PHE A 98 0.57 1.10 10.24
CA PHE A 98 1.52 0.08 9.84
C PHE A 98 0.88 -0.86 8.84
N THR A 99 1.63 -1.31 7.84
CA THR A 99 1.21 -2.40 6.96
C THR A 99 2.39 -3.31 6.66
N ARG A 100 2.15 -4.44 5.99
CA ARG A 100 3.25 -5.32 5.58
C ARG A 100 3.93 -4.73 4.33
N PRO A 101 5.26 -4.86 4.20
CA PRO A 101 5.98 -4.37 3.02
C PRO A 101 5.40 -4.90 1.71
N ILE A 102 4.96 -6.17 1.71
CA ILE A 102 4.37 -6.83 0.54
C ILE A 102 3.10 -6.18 0.02
N PHE A 103 2.49 -5.23 0.72
CA PHE A 103 1.24 -4.60 0.30
C PHE A 103 1.41 -3.19 -0.24
N ILE A 104 2.65 -2.69 -0.32
CA ILE A 104 2.95 -1.36 -0.82
C ILE A 104 4.14 -1.37 -1.77
N ALA A 105 4.14 -0.45 -2.74
CA ALA A 105 5.28 -0.17 -3.59
C ALA A 105 5.90 1.20 -3.23
N ASP A 106 7.22 1.26 -3.17
CA ASP A 106 8.03 2.39 -2.72
C ASP A 106 8.88 3.00 -3.85
N ASN A 107 9.30 4.27 -3.77
CA ASN A 107 10.20 4.94 -4.75
C ASN A 107 9.53 5.45 -6.04
N ASN A 108 8.56 6.36 -5.91
CA ASN A 108 8.01 7.11 -7.05
C ASN A 108 7.43 6.22 -8.17
N PHE A 109 6.91 5.04 -7.82
CA PHE A 109 6.10 4.27 -8.73
C PHE A 109 4.86 5.06 -9.13
N ILE A 110 4.52 4.98 -10.41
CA ILE A 110 3.26 5.51 -10.93
C ILE A 110 2.25 4.37 -10.82
N PRO A 111 1.09 4.59 -10.18
CA PRO A 111 0.05 3.59 -10.17
C PRO A 111 -0.51 3.43 -11.58
N ALA A 112 -0.70 2.19 -12.00
CA ALA A 112 -1.33 1.87 -13.26
C ALA A 112 -2.37 0.79 -13.08
N PHE A 113 -3.45 0.89 -13.85
CA PHE A 113 -4.51 -0.11 -13.88
C PHE A 113 -4.36 -1.00 -15.09
N VAL A 114 -4.51 -2.32 -14.88
CA VAL A 114 -4.51 -3.31 -15.95
C VAL A 114 -5.88 -3.34 -16.64
N LYS A 115 -5.89 -2.99 -17.93
CA LYS A 115 -7.11 -2.86 -18.76
C LYS A 115 -7.64 -4.19 -19.29
N ASN A 116 -6.79 -5.21 -19.37
CA ASN A 116 -7.14 -6.54 -19.88
C ASN A 116 -6.32 -7.59 -19.13
N ASP A 117 -6.85 -8.81 -19.01
CA ASP A 117 -6.05 -9.95 -18.55
C ASP A 117 -4.78 -10.07 -19.40
N THR A 118 -3.62 -9.86 -18.78
CA THR A 118 -2.35 -9.79 -19.50
C THR A 118 -1.26 -10.58 -18.80
N ARG A 119 -0.24 -10.94 -19.56
CA ARG A 119 0.93 -11.67 -19.07
C ARG A 119 2.07 -10.72 -18.78
N LEU A 120 2.85 -11.06 -17.77
CA LEU A 120 4.09 -10.36 -17.46
C LEU A 120 5.25 -10.94 -18.26
N PHE A 121 6.31 -10.16 -18.41
CA PHE A 121 7.52 -10.49 -19.16
C PHE A 121 8.76 -10.32 -18.26
N THR A 122 9.80 -11.13 -18.45
CA THR A 122 11.08 -10.99 -17.70
C THR A 122 12.04 -10.00 -18.32
N ALA A 123 11.77 -9.56 -19.55
CA ALA A 123 12.50 -8.53 -20.29
C ALA A 123 11.50 -7.78 -21.19
N PRO A 124 11.81 -6.57 -21.71
CA PRO A 124 10.92 -5.79 -22.56
C PRO A 124 10.88 -6.33 -24.00
N ASP A 125 10.54 -7.62 -24.15
CA ASP A 125 10.49 -8.36 -25.41
C ASP A 125 9.41 -9.44 -25.31
N VAL A 126 8.59 -9.56 -26.36
CA VAL A 126 7.52 -10.55 -26.49
C VAL A 126 7.99 -12.00 -26.36
N LEU A 127 9.26 -12.30 -26.67
CA LEU A 127 9.84 -13.64 -26.51
C LEU A 127 10.06 -14.03 -25.03
N ASN A 128 10.03 -13.06 -24.11
CA ASN A 128 10.28 -13.25 -22.68
C ASN A 128 8.99 -13.34 -21.86
N ILE A 129 7.91 -13.80 -22.47
CA ILE A 129 6.60 -13.90 -21.82
C ILE A 129 6.60 -14.95 -20.70
N THR A 130 5.99 -14.61 -19.57
CA THR A 130 5.88 -15.51 -18.42
C THR A 130 4.54 -16.23 -18.36
N LYS A 131 4.47 -17.24 -17.48
CA LYS A 131 3.20 -17.89 -17.13
C LYS A 131 2.33 -17.04 -16.19
N LYS A 132 2.86 -15.95 -15.62
CA LYS A 132 2.15 -15.10 -14.64
C LYS A 132 1.17 -14.20 -15.38
N VAL A 133 -0.10 -14.27 -14.99
CA VAL A 133 -1.19 -13.45 -15.52
C VAL A 133 -1.59 -12.44 -14.44
N VAL A 134 -1.79 -11.20 -14.86
CA VAL A 134 -2.39 -10.15 -14.05
C VAL A 134 -3.76 -9.87 -14.64
N SER A 135 -4.78 -9.94 -13.80
CA SER A 135 -6.16 -9.77 -14.25
C SER A 135 -6.48 -8.31 -14.53
N ILE A 136 -7.42 -8.09 -15.45
CA ILE A 136 -8.12 -6.81 -15.58
C ILE A 136 -8.60 -6.35 -14.20
N GLY A 137 -8.53 -5.06 -13.90
CA GLY A 137 -8.87 -4.59 -12.56
C GLY A 137 -7.66 -4.28 -11.69
N THR A 138 -6.56 -4.98 -11.93
CA THR A 138 -5.43 -4.99 -11.00
C THR A 138 -4.64 -3.68 -11.09
N ILE A 139 -4.37 -3.08 -9.93
CA ILE A 139 -3.41 -1.98 -9.84
C ILE A 139 -2.01 -2.56 -9.73
N ILE A 140 -1.11 -2.04 -10.55
CA ILE A 140 0.31 -2.36 -10.51
C ILE A 140 1.13 -1.08 -10.31
N ALA A 141 2.35 -1.26 -9.83
CA ALA A 141 3.32 -0.20 -9.66
C ALA A 141 4.28 -0.20 -10.87
N ILE A 142 4.25 0.87 -11.67
CA ILE A 142 5.13 1.06 -12.83
C ILE A 142 6.28 2.00 -12.48
N GLU A 143 7.50 1.58 -12.75
CA GLU A 143 8.70 2.36 -12.43
C GLU A 143 8.66 3.67 -13.22
N GLY A 144 8.72 4.81 -12.51
CA GLY A 144 8.64 6.13 -13.11
C GLY A 144 9.86 6.42 -13.97
N GLY A 145 9.68 6.46 -15.29
CA GLY A 145 10.76 6.63 -16.24
C GLY A 145 10.44 5.83 -17.49
N ASP A 146 9.69 6.44 -18.41
CA ASP A 146 9.58 5.91 -19.76
C ASP A 146 10.98 5.62 -20.29
N ALA A 147 11.24 4.38 -20.69
CA ALA A 147 12.04 4.19 -21.87
C ALA A 147 11.09 4.57 -23.02
N PRO A 148 11.19 5.80 -23.60
CA PRO A 148 10.25 6.27 -24.62
C PRO A 148 10.21 5.34 -25.83
N ASP A 149 11.29 4.57 -26.05
CA ASP A 149 11.45 3.68 -27.20
C ASP A 149 11.01 2.23 -26.93
N SER A 150 10.44 1.92 -25.76
CA SER A 150 9.94 0.58 -25.43
C SER A 150 8.42 0.50 -25.42
N ASP A 151 7.87 -0.58 -26.01
CA ASP A 151 6.47 -0.96 -25.89
C ASP A 151 6.11 -1.54 -24.51
N PHE A 152 7.06 -1.57 -23.58
CA PHE A 152 6.91 -2.15 -22.25
C PHE A 152 7.17 -1.12 -21.16
N TYR A 153 6.40 -1.23 -20.08
CA TYR A 153 6.72 -0.65 -18.80
C TYR A 153 7.43 -1.66 -17.92
N LYS A 154 8.43 -1.20 -17.17
CA LYS A 154 8.99 -1.96 -16.06
C LYS A 154 8.07 -1.82 -14.85
N CYS A 155 7.73 -2.93 -14.23
CA CYS A 155 6.88 -2.97 -13.04
C CYS A 155 7.47 -3.90 -12.00
N LYS A 156 7.11 -3.66 -10.73
CA LYS A 156 7.46 -4.58 -9.64
C LYS A 156 6.26 -5.36 -9.19
N ILE A 157 6.44 -6.67 -9.00
CA ILE A 157 5.46 -7.51 -8.31
C ILE A 157 5.86 -7.61 -6.85
N TYR A 158 4.86 -7.58 -5.99
CA TYR A 158 5.01 -7.62 -4.55
C TYR A 158 4.08 -8.67 -3.96
N ASN A 159 4.23 -9.95 -4.34
CA ASN A 159 3.40 -11.02 -3.77
C ASN A 159 4.17 -11.80 -2.69
N SER A 160 3.48 -12.75 -2.04
CA SER A 160 4.06 -13.57 -0.97
C SER A 160 5.28 -14.42 -1.39
N LYS A 161 5.52 -14.59 -2.70
CA LYS A 161 6.62 -15.40 -3.24
C LYS A 161 7.68 -14.58 -4.00
N ASN A 162 7.32 -13.40 -4.50
CA ASN A 162 8.12 -12.60 -5.43
C ASN A 162 7.96 -11.14 -4.99
N PHE A 163 8.83 -10.70 -4.08
CA PHE A 163 8.78 -9.37 -3.49
C PHE A 163 9.82 -8.46 -4.14
N GLY A 164 9.36 -7.39 -4.77
CA GLY A 164 10.23 -6.42 -5.43
C GLY A 164 10.94 -6.97 -6.67
N GLU A 165 10.45 -8.08 -7.22
CA GLU A 165 10.97 -8.63 -8.48
C GLU A 165 10.55 -7.75 -9.65
N ASP A 166 11.51 -7.48 -10.53
CA ASP A 166 11.32 -6.71 -11.74
C ASP A 166 10.65 -7.57 -12.83
N TYR A 167 9.56 -7.04 -13.36
CA TYR A 167 8.85 -7.56 -14.52
C TYR A 167 8.63 -6.45 -15.53
N TYR A 168 8.13 -6.85 -16.69
CA TYR A 168 7.70 -5.95 -17.75
C TYR A 168 6.26 -6.27 -18.13
N ILE A 169 5.52 -5.25 -18.53
CA ILE A 169 4.14 -5.34 -19.00
C ILE A 169 3.98 -4.43 -20.22
N LYS A 170 3.16 -4.81 -21.20
CA LYS A 170 2.96 -3.97 -22.38
C LYS A 170 2.27 -2.66 -22.01
N LYS A 171 2.74 -1.55 -22.56
CA LYS A 171 2.11 -0.23 -22.38
C LYS A 171 0.65 -0.22 -22.85
N SER A 172 0.34 -0.99 -23.90
CA SER A 172 -1.03 -1.14 -24.43
C SER A 172 -2.02 -1.71 -23.43
N ASP A 173 -1.55 -2.51 -22.46
CA ASP A 173 -2.41 -3.32 -21.58
C ASP A 173 -2.71 -2.61 -20.26
N VAL A 174 -2.13 -1.43 -20.04
CA VAL A 174 -2.25 -0.66 -18.80
C VAL A 174 -2.65 0.78 -19.06
N ASN A 175 -3.16 1.44 -18.02
CA ASN A 175 -3.44 2.87 -18.02
C ASN A 175 -2.77 3.53 -16.83
N THR A 176 -1.98 4.57 -17.09
CA THR A 176 -1.25 5.36 -16.08
C THR A 176 -1.92 6.71 -15.79
N ASP A 177 -3.04 7.05 -16.45
CA ASP A 177 -3.80 8.26 -16.13
C ASP A 177 -4.38 8.12 -14.72
N LEU A 178 -3.83 8.91 -13.79
CA LEU A 178 -4.21 8.91 -12.38
C LEU A 178 -5.72 9.11 -12.16
N ARG A 179 -6.41 9.81 -13.06
CA ARG A 179 -7.87 9.99 -12.97
C ARG A 179 -8.58 8.66 -13.22
N LEU A 180 -8.14 7.92 -14.24
CA LEU A 180 -8.72 6.63 -14.61
C LEU A 180 -8.37 5.54 -13.58
N VAL A 181 -7.16 5.58 -13.03
CA VAL A 181 -6.76 4.75 -11.89
C VAL A 181 -7.70 4.99 -10.71
N ARG A 182 -7.95 6.26 -10.35
CA ARG A 182 -8.87 6.62 -9.25
C ARG A 182 -10.32 6.21 -9.52
N ILE A 183 -10.78 6.36 -10.75
CA ILE A 183 -12.11 5.90 -11.18
C ILE A 183 -12.20 4.38 -11.02
N ALA A 184 -11.21 3.61 -11.48
CA ALA A 184 -11.19 2.15 -11.31
C ALA A 184 -11.21 1.72 -9.83
N GLN A 185 -10.59 2.49 -8.93
CA GLN A 185 -10.62 2.25 -7.47
C GLN A 185 -12.01 2.44 -6.85
N LEU A 186 -12.79 3.38 -7.38
CA LEU A 186 -14.15 3.62 -6.91
C LEU A 186 -15.09 2.47 -7.28
N GLY A 187 -14.79 1.68 -8.32
CA GLY A 187 -15.65 0.58 -8.76
C GLY A 187 -15.93 -0.47 -7.68
N PRO A 188 -14.92 -1.10 -7.07
CA PRO A 188 -15.10 -2.02 -5.96
C PRO A 188 -15.87 -1.39 -4.77
N LEU A 189 -15.58 -0.13 -4.44
CA LEU A 189 -16.27 0.60 -3.38
C LEU A 189 -17.77 0.80 -3.68
N VAL A 190 -18.10 1.29 -4.87
CA VAL A 190 -19.47 1.51 -5.32
C VAL A 190 -20.25 0.19 -5.34
N LYS A 191 -19.62 -0.90 -5.80
CA LYS A 191 -20.24 -2.24 -5.79
C LYS A 191 -20.54 -2.73 -4.37
N LYS A 192 -19.57 -2.57 -3.45
CA LYS A 192 -19.68 -3.01 -2.04
C LYS A 192 -20.57 -2.08 -1.18
N ALA A 193 -20.79 -0.84 -1.61
CA ALA A 193 -21.64 0.11 -0.89
C ALA A 193 -23.11 -0.34 -0.91
N LYS A 194 -23.60 -0.72 0.27
CA LYS A 194 -24.99 -1.16 0.49
C LYS A 194 -25.95 0.02 0.71
N ASP A 195 -25.44 1.11 1.27
CA ASP A 195 -26.24 2.28 1.66
C ASP A 195 -26.20 3.41 0.61
N LEU A 196 -25.56 3.17 -0.55
CA LEU A 196 -25.53 4.15 -1.62
C LEU A 196 -26.93 4.28 -2.24
N ASN A 197 -27.35 5.51 -2.52
CA ASN A 197 -28.60 5.75 -3.26
C ASN A 197 -28.58 4.95 -4.58
N PRO A 198 -29.60 4.15 -4.91
CA PRO A 198 -29.60 3.28 -6.10
C PRO A 198 -29.40 4.03 -7.42
N VAL A 199 -29.90 5.26 -7.53
CA VAL A 199 -29.73 6.10 -8.73
C VAL A 199 -28.27 6.53 -8.85
N VAL A 200 -27.68 7.04 -7.76
CA VAL A 200 -26.26 7.43 -7.72
C VAL A 200 -25.36 6.23 -8.00
N LYS A 201 -25.69 5.06 -7.46
CA LYS A 201 -24.96 3.81 -7.72
C LYS A 201 -25.00 3.44 -9.20
N SER A 202 -26.18 3.46 -9.81
CA SER A 202 -26.34 3.14 -11.23
C SER A 202 -25.60 4.14 -12.14
N GLU A 203 -25.63 5.43 -11.81
CA GLU A 203 -24.91 6.46 -12.57
C GLU A 203 -23.39 6.31 -12.44
N LEU A 204 -22.90 6.04 -11.23
CA LEU A 204 -21.49 5.75 -11.00
C LEU A 204 -21.06 4.47 -11.73
N GLU A 205 -21.85 3.39 -11.67
CA GLU A 205 -21.55 2.15 -12.41
C GLU A 205 -21.53 2.37 -13.93
N ALA A 206 -22.45 3.16 -14.48
CA ALA A 206 -22.47 3.53 -15.89
C ALA A 206 -21.26 4.40 -16.28
N PHE A 207 -20.93 5.39 -15.44
CA PHE A 207 -19.74 6.24 -15.61
C PHE A 207 -18.46 5.40 -15.59
N LEU A 208 -18.31 4.51 -14.61
CA LEU A 208 -17.19 3.58 -14.50
C LEU A 208 -17.09 2.64 -15.71
N GLY A 209 -18.22 2.16 -16.23
CA GLY A 209 -18.27 1.31 -17.43
C GLY A 209 -17.78 2.03 -18.70
N SER A 210 -18.02 3.34 -18.82
CA SER A 210 -17.63 4.13 -19.99
C SER A 210 -16.13 4.38 -20.15
N TYR A 211 -15.32 4.14 -19.11
CA TYR A 211 -13.85 4.28 -19.14
C TYR A 211 -13.11 2.95 -19.28
N GLY A 212 -13.85 1.83 -19.30
CA GLY A 212 -13.32 0.49 -19.53
C GLY A 212 -13.25 0.09 -21.01
N GLU A 213 -13.80 0.92 -21.91
CA GLU A 213 -13.73 0.79 -23.38
C GLU A 213 -12.64 1.70 -23.97
#